data_AF-A0A179F4Y2-F1
#
_entry.id   AF-A0A179F4Y2-F1
#
_cell.length_a   1.000
_cell.length_b   1.000
_cell.length_c   1.000
_cell.angle_alpha   90.00
_cell.angle_beta   90.00
_cell.angle_gamma   90.00
#
_symmetry.space_group_name_H-M   'P 1'
#
loop_
_entity.id
_entity.type
_entity.pdbx_description
1 polymer ?
#
loop_
_entity_poly.entity_id
_entity_poly.type
_entity_poly.pdbx_seq_one_letter_code
_entity_poly.pdbx_strand_id
1 'polypeptide(L)'
;MPRPNASLPLSPEELAQAVADLAEYMSPSRAKFSICGGAASMLVRMQNGLPLRSTEDIDLVVQPTAGVTAQSISTWLLQNYPTAFVAKKHYGVSVPALAFHRSDGSVKHIEIEIFDVNAWPQRPQYNLDSPDNDVTMVSISGVQVPVFSARWLLREKIMTAFDRQGTRKERSDLDDACALLDTVEPSSVDLTNKEAAVRHLIARRPDVRQSLELKIVCPAVLGMPWTWNEPAAVYWRWEKDQLRYLDADLRRHKFKWDEMTQVWYLTAGGQDWFYSAENADIALWT
;
A
#
# COMPACT_ATOMS: atom_id res chain seq x y z
N MET A 1 -10.19 37.45 -19.73
CA MET A 1 -10.95 36.19 -19.90
C MET A 1 -11.00 35.48 -18.56
N PRO A 2 -12.18 35.11 -18.03
CA PRO A 2 -12.26 34.29 -16.84
C PRO A 2 -11.66 32.91 -17.15
N ARG A 3 -10.82 32.37 -16.26
CA ARG A 3 -10.37 30.98 -16.36
C ARG A 3 -11.61 30.06 -16.33
N PRO A 4 -11.63 28.94 -17.06
CA PRO A 4 -12.68 27.93 -16.86
C PRO A 4 -12.72 27.60 -15.37
N ASN A 5 -13.91 27.61 -14.76
CA ASN A 5 -14.12 27.21 -13.37
C ASN A 5 -13.41 25.87 -13.14
N ALA A 6 -12.25 25.90 -12.48
CA ALA A 6 -11.61 24.69 -12.02
C ALA A 6 -12.57 24.10 -10.98
N SER A 7 -13.22 22.98 -11.33
CA SER A 7 -14.11 22.29 -10.41
C SER A 7 -13.31 21.96 -9.16
N LEU A 8 -13.90 22.25 -7.99
CA LEU A 8 -13.25 21.99 -6.70
C LEU A 8 -12.72 20.55 -6.65
N PRO A 9 -11.55 20.31 -6.03
CA PRO A 9 -11.04 18.97 -5.78
C PRO A 9 -12.06 18.10 -5.03
N LEU A 10 -11.96 16.78 -5.18
CA LEU A 10 -12.72 15.86 -4.33
C LEU A 10 -12.17 15.90 -2.91
N SER A 11 -13.06 16.00 -1.93
CA SER A 11 -12.75 15.61 -0.56
C SER A 11 -12.54 14.09 -0.45
N PRO A 12 -11.80 13.60 0.56
CA PRO A 12 -11.64 12.16 0.79
C PRO A 12 -12.97 11.42 0.91
N GLU A 13 -13.97 12.01 1.58
CA GLU A 13 -15.29 11.42 1.77
C GLU A 13 -16.07 11.33 0.45
N GLU A 14 -16.02 12.37 -0.39
CA GLU A 14 -16.62 12.34 -1.72
C GLU A 14 -15.95 11.28 -2.61
N LEU A 15 -14.63 11.16 -2.56
CA LEU A 15 -13.91 10.14 -3.32
C LEU A 15 -14.26 8.72 -2.82
N ALA A 16 -14.39 8.53 -1.50
CA ALA A 16 -14.81 7.25 -0.94
C ALA A 16 -16.22 6.87 -1.43
N GLN A 17 -17.17 7.81 -1.41
CA GLN A 17 -18.51 7.59 -1.92
C GLN A 17 -18.51 7.31 -3.44
N ALA A 18 -17.73 8.06 -4.22
CA ALA A 18 -17.59 7.82 -5.66
C ALA A 18 -17.05 6.41 -5.98
N VAL A 19 -16.11 5.90 -5.17
CA VAL A 19 -15.60 4.54 -5.30
C VAL A 19 -16.69 3.51 -4.93
N ALA A 20 -17.49 3.77 -3.89
CA ALA A 20 -18.61 2.91 -3.53
C ALA A 20 -19.65 2.85 -4.67
N ASP A 21 -20.04 4.00 -5.22
CA ASP A 21 -20.97 4.09 -6.35
C ASP A 21 -20.44 3.30 -7.56
N LEU A 22 -19.16 3.47 -7.90
CA LEU A 22 -18.50 2.72 -8.96
C LEU A 22 -18.56 1.20 -8.70
N ALA A 23 -18.32 0.75 -7.47
CA ALA A 23 -18.36 -0.67 -7.13
C ALA A 23 -19.77 -1.25 -7.30
N GLU A 24 -20.81 -0.49 -6.94
CA GLU A 24 -22.21 -0.88 -7.18
C GLU A 24 -22.51 -0.98 -8.68
N TYR A 25 -22.08 0.00 -9.49
CA TYR A 25 -22.23 -0.07 -10.94
C TYR A 25 -21.46 -1.23 -11.57
N MET A 26 -20.31 -1.59 -11.02
CA MET A 26 -19.49 -2.71 -11.49
C MET A 26 -20.08 -4.08 -11.14
N SER A 27 -20.83 -4.20 -10.03
CA SER A 27 -21.32 -5.47 -9.51
C SER A 27 -22.07 -6.35 -10.55
N PRO A 28 -23.00 -5.81 -11.38
CA PRO A 28 -23.71 -6.61 -12.37
C PRO A 28 -22.84 -7.16 -13.50
N SER A 29 -21.66 -6.57 -13.76
CA SER A 29 -20.72 -7.05 -14.78
C SER A 29 -20.13 -8.42 -14.43
N ARG A 30 -20.16 -8.82 -13.15
CA ARG A 30 -19.49 -10.01 -12.59
C ARG A 30 -17.98 -10.03 -12.84
N ALA A 31 -17.38 -8.91 -13.23
CA ALA A 31 -15.93 -8.80 -13.34
C ALA A 31 -15.32 -8.85 -11.95
N LYS A 32 -14.28 -9.68 -11.78
CA LYS A 32 -13.39 -9.57 -10.62
C LYS A 32 -12.54 -8.32 -10.83
N PHE A 33 -12.57 -7.39 -9.88
CA PHE A 33 -11.81 -6.14 -9.97
C PHE A 33 -11.25 -5.73 -8.61
N SER A 34 -10.33 -4.77 -8.62
CA SER A 34 -9.78 -4.15 -7.41
C SER A 34 -9.39 -2.71 -7.68
N ILE A 35 -9.77 -1.80 -6.78
CA ILE A 35 -9.34 -0.39 -6.82
C ILE A 35 -7.85 -0.32 -6.48
N CYS A 36 -7.11 0.50 -7.21
CA CYS A 36 -5.67 0.69 -7.03
C CYS A 36 -5.31 2.18 -6.99
N GLY A 37 -4.01 2.48 -7.06
CA GLY A 37 -3.50 3.85 -7.24
C GLY A 37 -3.87 4.80 -6.09
N GLY A 38 -4.25 6.02 -6.45
CA GLY A 38 -4.49 7.09 -5.47
C GLY A 38 -5.72 6.87 -4.60
N ALA A 39 -6.82 6.42 -5.20
CA ALA A 39 -8.07 6.16 -4.50
C ALA A 39 -7.91 5.02 -3.49
N ALA A 40 -7.25 3.92 -3.86
CA ALA A 40 -6.98 2.82 -2.95
C ALA A 40 -6.13 3.25 -1.74
N SER A 41 -5.06 4.01 -1.98
CA SER A 41 -4.20 4.52 -0.89
C SER A 41 -4.99 5.42 0.07
N MET A 42 -5.88 6.28 -0.45
CA MET A 42 -6.75 7.12 0.38
C MET A 42 -7.68 6.27 1.26
N LEU A 43 -8.34 5.25 0.68
CA LEU A 43 -9.24 4.38 1.41
C LEU A 43 -8.55 3.59 2.53
N VAL A 44 -7.37 3.03 2.26
CA VAL A 44 -6.57 2.32 3.27
C VAL A 44 -6.17 3.28 4.40
N ARG A 45 -5.74 4.50 4.09
CA ARG A 45 -5.42 5.51 5.11
C ARG A 45 -6.65 5.87 5.96
N MET A 46 -7.81 6.03 5.32
CA MET A 46 -9.06 6.35 6.00
C MET A 46 -9.47 5.27 7.00
N GLN A 47 -9.39 3.99 6.62
CA GLN A 47 -9.69 2.88 7.54
C GLN A 47 -8.73 2.81 8.74
N ASN A 48 -7.50 3.25 8.57
CA ASN A 48 -6.45 3.19 9.59
C ASN A 48 -6.27 4.51 10.36
N GLY A 49 -7.13 5.51 10.15
CA GLY A 49 -7.03 6.80 10.84
C GLY A 49 -5.77 7.61 10.52
N LEU A 50 -5.18 7.40 9.33
CA LEU A 50 -3.95 8.06 8.89
C LEU A 50 -4.23 9.38 8.16
N PRO A 51 -3.22 10.27 8.02
CA PRO A 51 -3.36 11.49 7.24
C PRO A 51 -3.89 11.22 5.83
N LEU A 52 -5.03 11.83 5.51
CA LEU A 52 -5.71 11.65 4.23
C LEU A 52 -5.03 12.46 3.12
N ARG A 53 -5.14 11.96 1.89
CA ARG A 53 -4.81 12.72 0.69
C ARG A 53 -5.92 12.56 -0.33
N SER A 54 -6.11 13.58 -1.17
CA SER A 54 -7.02 13.51 -2.30
C SER A 54 -6.34 12.97 -3.56
N THR A 55 -7.16 12.44 -4.46
CA THR A 55 -6.87 12.22 -5.88
C THR A 55 -8.09 12.61 -6.69
N GLU A 56 -7.92 12.84 -8.00
CA GLU A 56 -8.98 13.35 -8.88
C GLU A 56 -9.60 12.26 -9.78
N ASP A 57 -9.03 11.06 -9.72
CA ASP A 57 -9.29 9.90 -10.57
C ASP A 57 -9.44 8.63 -9.72
N ILE A 58 -10.03 7.61 -10.32
CA ILE A 58 -10.12 6.27 -9.74
C ILE A 58 -9.44 5.30 -10.69
N ASP A 59 -8.35 4.69 -10.23
CA ASP A 59 -7.68 3.61 -10.93
C ASP A 59 -8.23 2.26 -10.45
N LEU A 60 -8.47 1.34 -11.37
CA LEU A 60 -8.83 -0.03 -11.03
C LEU A 60 -8.25 -1.05 -12.00
N VAL A 61 -8.04 -2.26 -11.49
CA VAL A 61 -7.64 -3.42 -12.28
C VAL A 61 -8.81 -4.38 -12.38
N VAL A 62 -9.07 -4.92 -13.56
CA VAL A 62 -10.00 -6.04 -13.77
C VAL A 62 -9.23 -7.31 -14.13
N GLN A 63 -9.68 -8.45 -13.61
CA GLN A 63 -9.15 -9.75 -14.01
C GLN A 63 -9.74 -10.13 -15.37
N PRO A 64 -8.92 -10.26 -16.42
CA PRO A 64 -9.45 -10.53 -17.74
C PRO A 64 -9.97 -11.98 -17.83
N THR A 65 -11.06 -12.15 -18.58
CA THR A 65 -11.61 -13.45 -18.99
C THR A 65 -11.94 -13.39 -20.49
N ALA A 66 -12.50 -14.46 -21.07
CA ALA A 66 -12.88 -14.46 -22.49
C ALA A 66 -13.85 -13.32 -22.87
N GLY A 67 -14.67 -12.84 -21.93
CA GLY A 67 -15.64 -11.76 -22.15
C GLY A 67 -15.38 -10.48 -21.34
N VAL A 68 -14.32 -10.45 -20.52
CA VAL A 68 -14.00 -9.32 -19.65
C VAL A 68 -12.58 -8.86 -19.93
N THR A 69 -12.44 -7.59 -20.28
CA THR A 69 -11.20 -6.83 -20.45
C THR A 69 -11.44 -5.41 -19.96
N ALA A 70 -10.38 -4.65 -19.71
CA ALA A 70 -10.50 -3.24 -19.35
C ALA A 70 -11.34 -2.44 -20.37
N GLN A 71 -11.11 -2.69 -21.66
CA GLN A 71 -11.86 -2.05 -22.74
C GLN A 71 -13.34 -2.46 -22.76
N SER A 72 -13.64 -3.73 -22.54
CA SER A 72 -15.04 -4.20 -22.51
C SER A 72 -15.81 -3.59 -21.34
N ILE A 73 -15.19 -3.45 -20.16
CA ILE A 73 -15.80 -2.85 -18.97
C ILE A 73 -16.00 -1.34 -19.17
N SER A 74 -15.00 -0.65 -19.71
CA SER A 74 -15.12 0.75 -20.12
C SER A 74 -16.33 0.97 -21.03
N THR A 75 -16.48 0.12 -22.05
CA THR A 75 -17.60 0.17 -23.00
C THR A 75 -18.92 -0.15 -22.30
N TRP A 76 -18.94 -1.16 -21.43
CA TRP A 76 -20.12 -1.62 -20.72
C TRP A 76 -20.67 -0.54 -19.76
N LEU A 77 -19.81 0.16 -19.01
CA LEU A 77 -20.22 1.25 -18.12
C LEU A 77 -20.91 2.38 -18.90
N LEU A 78 -20.31 2.80 -20.02
CA LEU A 78 -20.85 3.87 -20.88
C LEU A 78 -22.19 3.49 -21.53
N GLN A 79 -22.37 2.22 -21.89
CA GLN A 79 -23.59 1.74 -22.56
C GLN A 79 -24.73 1.44 -21.59
N ASN A 80 -24.44 0.84 -20.43
CA ASN A 80 -25.47 0.40 -19.48
C ASN A 80 -25.88 1.50 -18.50
N TYR A 81 -25.00 2.47 -18.25
CA TYR A 81 -25.26 3.58 -17.32
C TYR A 81 -24.96 4.95 -17.94
N PRO A 82 -25.58 5.29 -19.09
CA PRO A 82 -25.26 6.52 -19.82
C PRO A 82 -25.62 7.82 -19.08
N THR A 83 -26.42 7.74 -18.02
CA THR A 83 -26.73 8.87 -17.14
C THR A 83 -25.71 9.05 -16.01
N ALA A 84 -25.01 7.97 -15.62
CA ALA A 84 -24.01 7.99 -14.55
C ALA A 84 -22.59 8.11 -15.11
N PHE A 85 -22.34 7.69 -16.35
CA PHE A 85 -21.02 7.74 -16.96
C PHE A 85 -21.02 8.54 -18.25
N VAL A 86 -20.02 9.41 -18.39
CA VAL A 86 -19.75 10.17 -19.61
C VAL A 86 -18.43 9.72 -20.22
N ALA A 87 -18.36 9.69 -21.56
CA ALA A 87 -17.12 9.38 -22.26
C ALA A 87 -16.21 10.60 -22.31
N LYS A 88 -15.00 10.49 -21.76
CA LYS A 88 -13.91 11.46 -21.97
C LYS A 88 -12.89 10.90 -22.94
N LYS A 89 -12.39 11.75 -23.85
CA LYS A 89 -11.36 11.35 -24.81
C LYS A 89 -9.96 11.66 -24.28
N HIS A 90 -9.16 10.63 -24.10
CA HIS A 90 -7.73 10.72 -23.79
C HIS A 90 -6.93 10.10 -24.92
N TYR A 91 -6.11 10.90 -25.60
CA TYR A 91 -5.27 10.45 -26.72
C TYR A 91 -6.04 9.64 -27.81
N GLY A 92 -7.32 9.98 -28.03
CA GLY A 92 -8.19 9.29 -28.99
C GLY A 92 -8.95 8.08 -28.45
N VAL A 93 -8.65 7.63 -27.22
CA VAL A 93 -9.36 6.55 -26.53
C VAL A 93 -10.46 7.13 -25.65
N SER A 94 -11.65 6.52 -25.67
CA SER A 94 -12.75 6.92 -24.77
C SER A 94 -12.59 6.19 -23.43
N VAL A 95 -12.49 6.97 -22.36
CA VAL A 95 -12.38 6.52 -20.97
C VAL A 95 -13.66 6.94 -20.25
N PRO A 96 -14.29 6.05 -19.46
CA PRO A 96 -15.47 6.41 -18.69
C PRO A 96 -15.09 7.38 -17.59
N ALA A 97 -15.95 8.38 -17.37
CA ALA A 97 -15.90 9.21 -16.19
C ALA A 97 -17.24 9.16 -15.46
N LEU A 98 -17.20 8.88 -14.16
CA LEU A 98 -18.37 8.90 -13.29
C LEU A 98 -18.83 10.34 -13.09
N ALA A 99 -20.09 10.61 -13.38
CA ALA A 99 -20.77 11.86 -13.06
C ALA A 99 -21.18 11.85 -11.58
N PHE A 100 -20.24 12.22 -10.71
CA PHE A 100 -20.47 12.26 -9.27
C PHE A 100 -21.26 13.52 -8.89
N HIS A 101 -22.43 13.32 -8.30
CA HIS A 101 -23.32 14.39 -7.86
C HIS A 101 -23.01 14.77 -6.42
N ARG A 102 -22.54 16.00 -6.21
CA ARG A 102 -22.32 16.56 -4.87
C ARG A 102 -23.63 16.93 -4.19
N SER A 103 -23.57 17.06 -2.87
CA SER A 103 -24.69 17.51 -2.05
C SER A 103 -25.17 18.93 -2.38
N ASP A 104 -24.29 19.78 -2.95
CA ASP A 104 -24.62 21.12 -3.45
C ASP A 104 -25.28 21.11 -4.85
N GLY A 105 -25.50 19.92 -5.43
CA GLY A 105 -26.08 19.73 -6.76
C GLY A 105 -25.07 19.88 -7.91
N SER A 106 -23.82 20.23 -7.66
CA SER A 106 -22.79 20.27 -8.69
C SER A 106 -22.34 18.87 -9.10
N VAL A 107 -21.92 18.73 -10.36
CA VAL A 107 -21.44 17.45 -10.92
C VAL A 107 -19.94 17.52 -11.13
N LYS A 108 -19.22 16.54 -10.60
CA LYS A 108 -17.80 16.31 -10.84
C LYS A 108 -17.64 15.06 -11.71
N HIS A 109 -16.98 15.19 -12.86
CA HIS A 109 -16.65 14.05 -13.70
C HIS A 109 -15.31 13.44 -13.27
N ILE A 110 -15.37 12.30 -12.58
CA ILE A 110 -14.23 11.56 -12.04
C ILE A 110 -13.80 10.52 -13.06
N GLU A 111 -12.58 10.63 -13.57
CA GLU A 111 -12.07 9.70 -14.58
C GLU A 111 -11.79 8.33 -13.96
N ILE A 112 -12.21 7.27 -14.67
CA ILE A 112 -12.02 5.89 -14.24
C ILE A 112 -11.00 5.24 -15.17
N GLU A 113 -9.77 5.07 -14.71
CA GLU A 113 -8.72 4.37 -15.44
C GLU A 113 -8.81 2.87 -15.14
N ILE A 114 -9.04 2.07 -16.19
CA ILE A 114 -9.25 0.62 -16.08
C ILE A 114 -8.07 -0.09 -16.73
N PHE A 115 -7.44 -1.00 -15.98
CA PHE A 115 -6.32 -1.80 -16.43
C PHE A 115 -6.66 -3.30 -16.39
N ASP A 116 -6.00 -4.09 -17.22
CA ASP A 116 -6.01 -5.56 -17.12
C ASP A 116 -4.63 -6.12 -17.45
N VAL A 117 -4.31 -7.29 -16.90
CA VAL A 117 -2.97 -7.90 -17.04
C VAL A 117 -2.68 -8.39 -18.47
N ASN A 118 -3.70 -8.68 -19.29
CA ASN A 118 -3.49 -9.13 -20.66
C ASN A 118 -3.04 -7.98 -21.57
N ALA A 119 -3.58 -6.78 -21.37
CA ALA A 119 -3.15 -5.57 -22.05
C ALA A 119 -1.79 -5.04 -21.53
N TRP A 120 -1.43 -5.38 -20.29
CA TRP A 120 -0.19 -4.96 -19.63
C TRP A 120 0.60 -6.16 -19.09
N PRO A 121 1.07 -7.08 -19.95
CA PRO A 121 1.73 -8.31 -19.51
C PRO A 121 3.04 -8.07 -18.75
N GLN A 122 3.69 -6.93 -18.99
CA GLN A 122 4.86 -6.45 -18.25
C GLN A 122 4.53 -5.94 -16.83
N ARG A 123 3.25 -5.89 -16.45
CA ARG A 123 2.76 -5.51 -15.13
C ARG A 123 2.08 -6.70 -14.44
N PRO A 124 2.84 -7.75 -14.05
CA PRO A 124 2.27 -8.93 -13.39
C PRO A 124 1.58 -8.61 -12.06
N GLN A 125 1.85 -7.45 -11.45
CA GLN A 125 1.13 -6.94 -10.28
C GLN A 125 -0.37 -6.69 -10.53
N TYR A 126 -0.82 -6.65 -11.80
CA TYR A 126 -2.23 -6.53 -12.17
C TYR A 126 -2.95 -7.88 -12.26
N ASN A 127 -2.27 -9.00 -12.07
CA ASN A 127 -2.94 -10.30 -12.01
C ASN A 127 -3.64 -10.47 -10.66
N LEU A 128 -4.95 -10.32 -10.60
CA LEU A 128 -5.75 -10.49 -9.37
C LEU A 128 -5.86 -11.94 -8.90
N ASP A 129 -5.42 -12.90 -9.71
CA ASP A 129 -5.34 -14.32 -9.33
C ASP A 129 -3.99 -14.69 -8.71
N SER A 130 -3.01 -13.77 -8.70
CA SER A 130 -1.75 -13.98 -8.01
C SER A 130 -1.92 -13.86 -6.49
N PRO A 131 -1.40 -14.81 -5.69
CA PRO A 131 -1.45 -14.72 -4.23
C PRO A 131 -0.66 -13.53 -3.68
N ASP A 132 0.33 -13.02 -4.43
CA ASP A 132 1.13 -11.85 -4.06
C ASP A 132 0.45 -10.50 -4.38
N ASN A 133 -0.75 -10.55 -4.97
CA ASN A 133 -1.55 -9.41 -5.37
C ASN A 133 -2.86 -9.39 -4.59
N ASP A 134 -2.75 -9.42 -3.27
CA ASP A 134 -3.88 -9.56 -2.37
C ASP A 134 -4.80 -8.33 -2.37
N VAL A 135 -6.08 -8.63 -2.17
CA VAL A 135 -7.18 -7.67 -2.17
C VAL A 135 -7.87 -7.72 -0.82
N THR A 136 -8.17 -6.55 -0.26
CA THR A 136 -8.92 -6.38 0.97
C THR A 136 -10.27 -5.73 0.66
N MET A 137 -11.31 -6.11 1.42
CA MET A 137 -12.63 -5.49 1.29
C MET A 137 -12.74 -4.29 2.22
N VAL A 138 -13.01 -3.11 1.65
CA VAL A 138 -13.24 -1.87 2.36
C VAL A 138 -14.75 -1.61 2.42
N SER A 139 -15.30 -1.42 3.62
CA SER A 139 -16.71 -1.06 3.77
C SER A 139 -16.89 0.45 3.74
N ILE A 140 -17.67 0.94 2.77
CA ILE A 140 -18.01 2.36 2.61
C ILE A 140 -19.53 2.48 2.57
N SER A 141 -20.13 3.10 3.58
CA SER A 141 -21.59 3.26 3.66
C SER A 141 -22.37 1.94 3.49
N GLY A 142 -21.79 0.81 3.91
CA GLY A 142 -22.37 -0.53 3.75
C GLY A 142 -21.99 -1.26 2.46
N VAL A 143 -21.45 -0.57 1.45
CA VAL A 143 -20.94 -1.17 0.21
C VAL A 143 -19.58 -1.80 0.46
N GLN A 144 -19.38 -3.03 0.00
CA GLN A 144 -18.09 -3.72 0.05
C GLN A 144 -17.31 -3.45 -1.23
N VAL A 145 -16.20 -2.73 -1.10
CA VAL A 145 -15.33 -2.34 -2.22
C VAL A 145 -14.05 -3.18 -2.19
N PRO A 146 -13.72 -3.92 -3.25
CA PRO A 146 -12.42 -4.59 -3.36
C PRO A 146 -11.32 -3.56 -3.63
N VAL A 147 -10.29 -3.52 -2.78
CA VAL A 147 -9.15 -2.62 -2.87
C VAL A 147 -7.87 -3.44 -2.74
N PHE A 148 -6.82 -3.12 -3.51
CA PHE A 148 -5.53 -3.79 -3.29
C PHE A 148 -5.06 -3.54 -1.86
N SER A 149 -4.46 -4.57 -1.26
CA SER A 149 -4.03 -4.52 0.13
C SER A 149 -3.02 -3.39 0.39
N ALA A 150 -2.90 -3.00 1.66
CA ALA A 150 -1.83 -2.11 2.10
C ALA A 150 -0.43 -2.60 1.67
N ARG A 151 -0.20 -3.92 1.74
CA ARG A 151 1.07 -4.56 1.36
C ARG A 151 1.38 -4.37 -0.12
N TRP A 152 0.38 -4.61 -0.97
CA TRP A 152 0.49 -4.40 -2.40
C TRP A 152 0.73 -2.93 -2.74
N LEU A 153 -0.06 -2.03 -2.16
CA LEU A 153 0.06 -0.59 -2.39
C LEU A 153 1.43 -0.07 -1.95
N LEU A 154 1.94 -0.52 -0.79
CA LEU A 154 3.26 -0.15 -0.32
C LEU A 154 4.35 -0.60 -1.30
N ARG A 155 4.32 -1.86 -1.74
CA ARG A 155 5.25 -2.40 -2.74
C ARG A 155 5.26 -1.54 -4.00
N GLU A 156 4.09 -1.25 -4.56
CA GLU A 156 3.99 -0.45 -5.79
C GLU A 156 4.45 0.99 -5.59
N LYS A 157 4.18 1.60 -4.43
CA LYS A 157 4.62 2.97 -4.14
C LYS A 157 6.13 3.10 -4.02
N ILE A 158 6.79 2.13 -3.41
CA ILE A 158 8.26 2.08 -3.34
C ILE A 158 8.85 1.93 -4.74
N MET A 159 8.31 1.01 -5.56
CA MET A 159 8.77 0.79 -6.93
C MET A 159 8.53 2.01 -7.83
N THR A 160 7.33 2.57 -7.81
CA THR A 160 6.97 3.72 -8.64
C THR A 160 7.69 5.00 -8.25
N ALA A 161 7.96 5.23 -6.95
CA ALA A 161 8.81 6.33 -6.52
C ALA A 161 10.22 6.23 -7.14
N PHE A 162 10.81 5.03 -7.16
CA PHE A 162 12.10 4.79 -7.79
C PHE A 162 12.05 4.99 -9.31
N ASP A 163 11.06 4.41 -10.00
CA ASP A 163 10.91 4.56 -11.45
C ASP A 163 10.67 6.01 -11.88
N ARG A 164 10.06 6.82 -11.01
CA ARG A 164 9.73 8.23 -11.24
C ARG A 164 10.70 9.19 -10.58
N GLN A 165 11.87 8.73 -10.17
CA GLN A 165 12.90 9.55 -9.55
C GLN A 165 13.19 10.83 -10.37
N GLY A 166 13.34 11.95 -9.66
CA GLY A 166 13.56 13.28 -10.25
C GLY A 166 12.29 13.98 -10.76
N THR A 167 11.14 13.31 -10.76
CA THR A 167 9.87 13.93 -11.16
C THR A 167 9.12 14.53 -9.97
N ARG A 168 8.15 15.41 -10.24
CA ARG A 168 7.24 15.92 -9.20
C ARG A 168 6.44 14.80 -8.52
N LYS A 169 6.14 13.70 -9.23
CA LYS A 169 5.34 12.59 -8.71
C LYS A 169 6.13 11.69 -7.75
N GLU A 170 7.46 11.66 -7.84
CA GLU A 170 8.34 10.93 -6.89
C GLU A 170 7.96 11.25 -5.44
N ARG A 171 7.86 12.54 -5.10
CA ARG A 171 7.59 12.98 -3.74
C ARG A 171 6.27 12.42 -3.21
N SER A 172 5.21 12.47 -4.02
CA SER A 172 3.90 11.95 -3.62
C SER A 172 3.91 10.43 -3.47
N ASP A 173 4.65 9.71 -4.31
CA ASP A 173 4.79 8.26 -4.20
C ASP A 173 5.62 7.88 -2.94
N LEU A 174 6.65 8.66 -2.57
CA LEU A 174 7.40 8.49 -1.32
C LEU A 174 6.55 8.77 -0.08
N ASP A 175 5.76 9.86 -0.10
CA ASP A 175 4.85 10.20 1.00
C ASP A 175 3.74 9.15 1.19
N ASP A 176 3.30 8.53 0.09
CA ASP A 176 2.42 7.37 0.10
C ASP A 176 3.06 6.14 0.72
N ALA A 177 4.26 5.77 0.28
CA ALA A 177 4.97 4.66 0.85
C ALA A 177 5.18 4.84 2.36
N CYS A 178 5.57 6.04 2.79
CA CYS A 178 5.81 6.32 4.21
C CYS A 178 4.54 6.18 5.06
N ALA A 179 3.40 6.69 4.60
CA ALA A 179 2.15 6.54 5.35
C ALA A 179 1.66 5.08 5.36
N LEU A 180 1.85 4.34 4.27
CA LEU A 180 1.42 2.95 4.19
C LEU A 180 2.27 2.00 5.06
N LEU A 181 3.49 2.38 5.45
CA LEU A 181 4.31 1.59 6.38
C LEU A 181 3.62 1.33 7.72
N ASP A 182 2.79 2.28 8.17
CA ASP A 182 2.06 2.18 9.44
C ASP A 182 0.86 1.22 9.36
N THR A 183 0.48 0.81 8.14
CA THR A 183 -0.70 -0.04 7.88
C THR A 183 -0.37 -1.50 7.61
N VAL A 184 0.91 -1.84 7.43
CA VAL A 184 1.35 -3.21 7.08
C VAL A 184 1.93 -3.93 8.30
N GLU A 185 1.81 -5.25 8.32
CA GLU A 185 2.35 -6.10 9.37
C GLU A 185 3.89 -6.19 9.26
N PRO A 186 4.61 -6.51 10.36
CA PRO A 186 6.04 -6.78 10.31
C PRO A 186 6.41 -7.84 9.27
N SER A 187 7.52 -7.62 8.55
CA SER A 187 8.08 -8.53 7.54
C SER A 187 7.08 -9.03 6.48
N SER A 188 6.05 -8.24 6.17
CA SER A 188 4.92 -8.69 5.34
C SER A 188 5.04 -8.32 3.86
N VAL A 189 5.99 -7.44 3.52
CA VAL A 189 6.29 -6.99 2.16
C VAL A 189 7.67 -7.46 1.74
N ASP A 190 7.75 -8.35 0.75
CA ASP A 190 9.00 -8.84 0.20
C ASP A 190 9.47 -7.99 -0.99
N LEU A 191 10.65 -7.40 -0.84
CA LEU A 191 11.36 -6.61 -1.84
C LEU A 191 12.76 -7.19 -2.12
N THR A 192 12.94 -8.49 -1.92
CA THR A 192 14.12 -9.22 -2.36
C THR A 192 14.30 -9.01 -3.88
N ASN A 193 15.53 -8.73 -4.31
CA ASN A 193 15.89 -8.35 -5.70
C ASN A 193 15.37 -6.97 -6.16
N LYS A 194 14.87 -6.13 -5.25
CA LYS A 194 14.45 -4.74 -5.50
C LYS A 194 15.29 -3.74 -4.70
N GLU A 195 16.55 -4.07 -4.46
CA GLU A 195 17.45 -3.34 -3.56
C GLU A 195 17.63 -1.88 -3.97
N ALA A 196 17.63 -1.59 -5.28
CA ALA A 196 17.79 -0.22 -5.78
C ALA A 196 16.64 0.69 -5.33
N ALA A 197 15.39 0.21 -5.39
CA ALA A 197 14.21 0.96 -4.96
C ALA A 197 14.21 1.16 -3.44
N VAL A 198 14.59 0.14 -2.67
CA VAL A 198 14.69 0.24 -1.19
C VAL A 198 15.80 1.23 -0.80
N ARG A 199 16.98 1.17 -1.43
CA ARG A 199 18.06 2.14 -1.19
C ARG A 199 17.64 3.56 -1.54
N HIS A 200 16.91 3.73 -2.65
CA HIS A 200 16.38 5.03 -3.04
C HIS A 200 15.45 5.60 -1.96
N LEU A 201 14.48 4.82 -1.47
CA LEU A 201 13.58 5.26 -0.39
C LEU A 201 14.34 5.69 0.86
N ILE A 202 15.30 4.89 1.33
CA ILE A 202 16.12 5.23 2.50
C ILE A 202 16.93 6.52 2.29
N ALA A 203 17.50 6.70 1.09
CA ALA A 203 18.28 7.89 0.77
C ALA A 203 17.43 9.17 0.79
N ARG A 204 16.14 9.07 0.42
CA ARG A 204 15.21 10.20 0.36
C ARG A 204 14.47 10.42 1.68
N ARG A 205 14.25 9.35 2.45
CA ARG A 205 13.51 9.31 3.71
C ARG A 205 14.28 8.49 4.76
N PRO A 206 15.43 9.00 5.23
CA PRO A 206 16.23 8.29 6.22
C PRO A 206 15.51 8.11 7.56
N ASP A 207 14.53 8.98 7.84
CA ASP A 207 13.66 8.97 9.02
C ASP A 207 12.85 7.67 9.15
N VAL A 208 12.43 7.07 8.04
CA VAL A 208 11.61 5.85 8.05
C VAL A 208 12.42 4.56 8.00
N ARG A 209 13.75 4.63 8.05
CA ARG A 209 14.63 3.45 7.90
C ARG A 209 14.25 2.33 8.87
N GLN A 210 13.96 2.66 10.11
CA GLN A 210 13.66 1.65 11.12
C GLN A 210 12.32 0.95 10.88
N SER A 211 11.29 1.71 10.50
CA SER A 211 10.01 1.15 10.06
C SER A 211 10.21 0.26 8.84
N LEU A 212 11.06 0.64 7.88
CA LEU A 212 11.40 -0.21 6.73
C LEU A 212 12.05 -1.53 7.17
N GLU A 213 13.04 -1.47 8.06
CA GLU A 213 13.71 -2.66 8.57
C GLU A 213 12.73 -3.62 9.27
N LEU A 214 11.68 -3.10 9.91
CA LEU A 214 10.64 -3.89 10.58
C LEU A 214 9.61 -4.49 9.61
N LYS A 215 9.20 -3.73 8.59
CA LYS A 215 8.05 -4.07 7.73
C LYS A 215 8.42 -4.78 6.43
N ILE A 216 9.64 -4.54 5.92
CA ILE A 216 10.06 -4.98 4.58
C ILE A 216 11.16 -6.04 4.66
N VAL A 217 10.99 -7.12 3.92
CA VAL A 217 12.03 -8.13 3.69
C VAL A 217 12.88 -7.68 2.50
N CYS A 218 14.09 -7.20 2.78
CA CYS A 218 15.11 -6.92 1.76
C CYS A 218 16.52 -7.07 2.38
N PRO A 219 16.98 -8.31 2.63
CA PRO A 219 18.16 -8.55 3.47
C PRO A 219 19.44 -7.85 3.00
N ALA A 220 19.63 -7.72 1.68
CA ALA A 220 20.78 -7.06 1.08
C ALA A 220 20.86 -5.54 1.34
N VAL A 221 19.80 -4.91 1.87
CA VAL A 221 19.75 -3.47 2.19
C VAL A 221 19.41 -3.21 3.66
N LEU A 222 18.46 -3.97 4.21
CA LEU A 222 17.86 -3.75 5.53
C LEU A 222 18.38 -4.72 6.60
N GLY A 223 19.17 -5.73 6.21
CA GLY A 223 19.55 -6.85 7.07
C GLY A 223 18.43 -7.89 7.20
N MET A 224 18.71 -8.98 7.91
CA MET A 224 17.72 -10.03 8.14
C MET A 224 16.48 -9.49 8.87
N PRO A 225 15.28 -10.06 8.63
CA PRO A 225 14.07 -9.66 9.33
C PRO A 225 14.22 -9.67 10.86
N TRP A 226 13.48 -8.79 11.53
CA TRP A 226 13.39 -8.81 12.99
C TRP A 226 12.49 -9.95 13.47
N THR A 227 12.92 -10.63 14.52
CA THR A 227 12.14 -11.68 15.21
C THR A 227 11.45 -11.06 16.42
N TRP A 228 10.14 -11.24 16.55
CA TRP A 228 9.40 -10.81 17.74
C TRP A 228 9.50 -11.88 18.84
N ASN A 229 9.87 -11.45 20.05
CA ASN A 229 9.80 -12.29 21.24
C ASN A 229 8.66 -11.77 22.12
N GLU A 230 7.56 -12.53 22.19
CA GLU A 230 6.35 -12.15 22.93
C GLU A 230 6.62 -11.95 24.44
N PRO A 231 7.32 -12.85 25.15
CA PRO A 231 7.52 -12.69 26.59
C PRO A 231 8.34 -11.45 26.97
N ALA A 232 9.41 -11.15 26.22
CA ALA A 232 10.25 -9.97 26.45
C ALA A 232 9.66 -8.69 25.86
N ALA A 233 8.61 -8.81 25.02
CA ALA A 233 8.00 -7.72 24.27
C ALA A 233 9.01 -6.88 23.46
N VAL A 234 9.96 -7.55 22.80
CA VAL A 234 10.99 -6.91 21.96
C VAL A 234 11.13 -7.59 20.62
N TYR A 235 11.55 -6.82 19.63
CA TYR A 235 12.09 -7.36 18.39
C TYR A 235 13.59 -7.61 18.54
N TRP A 236 14.13 -8.70 18.00
CA TRP A 236 15.57 -8.95 18.02
C TRP A 236 16.07 -9.56 16.72
N ARG A 237 17.37 -9.41 16.46
CA ARG A 237 18.05 -10.11 15.36
C ARG A 237 19.57 -10.10 15.56
N TRP A 238 20.24 -10.97 14.81
CA TRP A 238 21.67 -10.89 14.59
C TRP A 238 22.01 -9.83 13.55
N GLU A 239 22.94 -8.94 13.89
CA GLU A 239 23.58 -8.01 12.96
C GLU A 239 25.07 -8.32 12.94
N LYS A 240 25.49 -9.11 11.92
CA LYS A 240 26.84 -9.68 11.83
C LYS A 240 27.13 -10.56 13.05
N ASP A 241 27.99 -10.10 13.94
CA ASP A 241 28.48 -10.77 15.16
C ASP A 241 27.85 -10.22 16.44
N GLN A 242 26.87 -9.31 16.34
CA GLN A 242 26.22 -8.69 17.50
C GLN A 242 24.71 -8.88 17.50
N LEU A 243 24.16 -9.25 18.64
CA LEU A 243 22.72 -9.24 18.89
C LEU A 243 22.22 -7.82 19.15
N ARG A 244 21.12 -7.48 18.49
CA ARG A 244 20.42 -6.19 18.63
C ARG A 244 18.96 -6.44 18.93
N TYR A 245 18.35 -5.52 19.66
CA TYR A 245 16.90 -5.51 19.87
C TYR A 245 16.29 -4.13 19.63
N LEU A 246 14.99 -4.11 19.33
CA LEU A 246 14.15 -2.92 19.37
C LEU A 246 13.22 -3.02 20.57
N ASP A 247 13.14 -1.95 21.35
CA ASP A 247 12.14 -1.85 22.43
C ASP A 247 10.73 -1.53 21.87
N ALA A 248 9.76 -1.38 22.77
CA ALA A 248 8.38 -1.06 22.43
C ALA A 248 8.21 0.29 21.68
N ASP A 249 9.15 1.23 21.90
CA ASP A 249 9.20 2.51 21.19
C ASP A 249 9.97 2.40 19.87
N LEU A 250 10.30 1.18 19.44
CA LEU A 250 11.17 0.88 18.32
C LEU A 250 12.51 1.60 18.42
N ARG A 251 13.14 1.72 19.59
CA ARG A 251 14.52 2.22 19.69
C ARG A 251 15.48 1.06 19.63
N ARG A 252 16.56 1.23 18.87
CA ARG A 252 17.57 0.19 18.65
C ARG A 252 18.58 0.15 19.78
N HIS A 253 18.78 -1.03 20.35
CA HIS A 253 19.70 -1.30 21.45
C HIS A 253 20.64 -2.45 21.13
N LYS A 254 21.69 -2.59 21.95
CA LYS A 254 22.61 -3.73 21.94
C LYS A 254 22.27 -4.67 23.08
N PHE A 255 22.38 -5.96 22.83
CA PHE A 255 22.57 -6.89 23.93
C PHE A 255 23.93 -6.60 24.58
N LYS A 256 24.02 -6.82 25.89
CA LYS A 256 25.26 -6.83 26.65
C LYS A 256 25.83 -8.25 26.65
N TRP A 257 27.15 -8.36 26.72
CA TRP A 257 27.81 -9.64 26.88
C TRP A 257 28.12 -9.86 28.36
N ASP A 258 27.78 -11.03 28.89
CA ASP A 258 28.18 -11.46 30.23
C ASP A 258 29.36 -12.42 30.14
N GLU A 259 30.50 -12.04 30.72
CA GLU A 259 31.73 -12.83 30.66
C GLU A 259 31.68 -14.08 31.56
N MET A 260 30.86 -14.10 32.61
CA MET A 260 30.79 -15.25 33.52
C MET A 260 29.96 -16.38 32.93
N THR A 261 28.80 -16.05 32.37
CA THR A 261 27.87 -17.03 31.79
C THR A 261 28.08 -17.21 30.29
N GLN A 262 28.89 -16.35 29.65
CA GLN A 262 29.18 -16.37 28.21
C GLN A 262 27.90 -16.28 27.36
N VAL A 263 26.98 -15.39 27.76
CA VAL A 263 25.71 -15.13 27.06
C VAL A 263 25.54 -13.67 26.70
N TRP A 264 24.77 -13.44 25.64
CA TRP A 264 24.24 -12.13 25.31
C TRP A 264 22.93 -11.91 26.06
N TYR A 265 22.77 -10.75 26.71
CA TYR A 265 21.58 -10.42 27.48
C TYR A 265 21.05 -9.00 27.27
N LEU A 266 19.81 -8.76 27.64
CA LEU A 266 19.17 -7.46 27.68
C LEU A 266 18.31 -7.33 28.95
N THR A 267 17.95 -6.09 29.29
CA THR A 267 16.95 -5.81 30.33
C THR A 267 15.74 -5.18 29.66
N ALA A 268 14.58 -5.82 29.74
CA ALA A 268 13.32 -5.33 29.20
C ALA A 268 12.18 -5.63 30.18
N GLY A 269 11.27 -4.68 30.35
CA GLY A 269 10.15 -4.84 31.31
C GLY A 269 10.58 -5.01 32.77
N GLY A 270 11.80 -4.59 33.13
CA GLY A 270 12.35 -4.79 34.48
C GLY A 270 12.86 -6.21 34.76
N GLN A 271 12.95 -7.05 33.74
CA GLN A 271 13.51 -8.41 33.80
C GLN A 271 14.73 -8.51 32.90
N ASP A 272 15.65 -9.41 33.26
CA ASP A 272 16.81 -9.74 32.44
C ASP A 272 16.50 -10.96 31.56
N TRP A 273 16.94 -10.88 30.32
CA TRP A 273 16.68 -11.87 29.28
C TRP A 273 17.98 -12.17 28.57
N PHE A 274 18.20 -13.42 28.16
CA PHE A 274 19.40 -13.82 27.44
C PHE A 274 19.07 -14.57 26.16
N TYR A 275 19.97 -14.52 25.18
CA TYR A 275 19.85 -15.33 23.97
C TYR A 275 20.27 -16.77 24.25
N SER A 276 19.33 -17.71 24.07
CA SER A 276 19.58 -19.15 24.15
C SER A 276 19.88 -19.69 22.75
N ALA A 277 21.10 -20.18 22.55
CA ALA A 277 21.49 -20.84 21.29
C ALA A 277 20.72 -22.15 21.05
N GLU A 278 20.30 -22.83 22.13
CA GLU A 278 19.50 -24.06 22.05
C GLU A 278 18.11 -23.79 21.48
N ASN A 279 17.46 -22.72 21.96
CA ASN A 279 16.12 -22.34 21.51
C ASN A 279 16.15 -21.45 20.25
N ALA A 280 17.33 -20.98 19.85
CA ALA A 280 17.53 -19.95 18.84
C ALA A 280 16.64 -18.70 19.08
N ASP A 281 16.42 -18.36 20.35
CA ASP A 281 15.54 -17.26 20.78
C ASP A 281 15.95 -16.72 22.16
N ILE A 282 15.32 -15.61 22.55
CA ILE A 282 15.48 -14.99 23.86
C ILE A 282 14.70 -15.78 24.92
N ALA A 283 15.33 -16.05 26.06
CA ALA A 283 14.76 -16.69 27.22
C ALA A 283 14.94 -15.81 28.48
N LEU A 284 14.06 -15.99 29.47
CA LEU A 284 14.14 -15.29 30.75
C LEU A 284 15.41 -15.73 31.49
N TRP A 285 16.19 -14.76 31.98
CA TRP A 285 17.37 -15.04 32.79
C TRP A 285 16.96 -15.11 34.27
N THR A 286 16.86 -16.34 34.79
CA THR A 286 16.55 -16.63 36.19
C THR A 286 17.79 -16.72 37.06
#